data_AF-C7AZ02-F1
#
_entry.id   AF-C7AZ02-F1
#
_cell.length_a   1.000
_cell.length_b   1.000
_cell.length_c   1.000
_cell.angle_alpha   90.00
_cell.angle_beta   90.00
_cell.angle_gamma   90.00
#
_symmetry.space_group_name_H-M   'P 1'
#
loop_
_entity.id
_entity.type
_entity.pdbx_description
1 polymer ?
#
loop_
_entity_poly.entity_id
_entity_poly.type
_entity_poly.pdbx_seq_one_letter_code
_entity_poly.pdbx_strand_id
1 'polypeptide(L)'
;MSNKIITSRQYSIVVGLLLGDGYLYKDGRLQVEQSMNHQQYLEWLYYELLNLSVKLSLNIKRIHPKTGKDSFSCRFYTLKCFTTLEEIFYKNLNNEKKRTKVGPIQIEQFVDPVALAVWFMDDGGKAQNTRRAAYINATSFTSSERVLLQKAVQNVFGLKINIQKAGGNNQYNFYIPASSYEKFCEIVLPTVLLIPEMAYKLGNN
;
A
#
# COMPACT_ATOMS: atom_id res chain seq x y z
N MET A 1 -9.00 -0.76 28.18
CA MET A 1 -8.58 -1.44 26.94
C MET A 1 -7.15 -1.89 27.15
N SER A 2 -6.86 -3.18 27.06
CA SER A 2 -5.47 -3.67 27.10
C SER A 2 -4.70 -3.08 25.92
N ASN A 3 -3.60 -2.36 26.17
CA ASN A 3 -2.68 -1.95 25.12
C ASN A 3 -2.13 -3.21 24.45
N LYS A 4 -2.63 -3.53 23.25
CA LYS A 4 -2.12 -4.66 22.48
C LYS A 4 -0.73 -4.31 21.96
N ILE A 5 0.22 -5.22 22.16
CA ILE A 5 1.56 -5.08 21.61
C ILE A 5 1.46 -5.29 20.10
N ILE A 6 1.81 -4.25 19.33
CA ILE A 6 1.95 -4.30 17.88
C ILE A 6 3.41 -4.60 17.60
N THR A 7 3.70 -5.67 16.89
CA THR A 7 5.09 -6.01 16.54
C THR A 7 5.61 -5.07 15.45
N SER A 8 6.93 -4.94 15.32
CA SER A 8 7.54 -4.13 14.25
C SER A 8 7.07 -4.56 12.87
N ARG A 9 7.00 -5.88 12.61
CA ARG A 9 6.50 -6.42 11.33
C ARG A 9 5.06 -6.01 11.03
N GLN A 10 4.18 -6.09 12.01
CA GLN A 10 2.78 -5.67 11.85
C GLN A 10 2.67 -4.17 11.60
N TYR A 11 3.48 -3.37 12.28
CA TYR A 11 3.56 -1.94 12.06
C TYR A 11 3.98 -1.63 10.61
N SER A 12 5.03 -2.29 10.10
CA SER A 12 5.51 -2.13 8.72
C SER A 12 4.47 -2.53 7.67
N ILE A 13 3.76 -3.64 7.89
CA ILE A 13 2.64 -4.07 7.02
C ILE A 13 1.56 -2.98 6.99
N VAL A 14 1.18 -2.44 8.13
CA VAL A 14 0.16 -1.39 8.20
C VAL A 14 0.65 -0.11 7.52
N VAL A 15 1.91 0.29 7.67
CA VAL A 15 2.46 1.44 6.92
C VAL A 15 2.38 1.21 5.42
N GLY A 16 2.77 0.04 4.93
CA GLY A 16 2.67 -0.30 3.51
C GLY A 16 1.22 -0.20 2.99
N LEU A 17 0.26 -0.73 3.74
CA LEU A 17 -1.17 -0.59 3.45
C LEU A 17 -1.64 0.87 3.46
N LEU A 18 -1.12 1.70 4.37
CA LEU A 18 -1.45 3.12 4.42
C LEU A 18 -0.89 3.88 3.23
N LEU A 19 0.22 3.45 2.64
CA LEU A 19 0.71 4.00 1.38
C LEU A 19 -0.08 3.49 0.15
N GLY A 20 -0.65 2.27 0.24
CA GLY A 20 -1.48 1.64 -0.78
C GLY A 20 -2.99 1.63 -0.48
N ASP A 21 -3.58 0.44 -0.48
CA ASP A 21 -5.04 0.19 -0.52
C ASP A 21 -5.73 0.24 0.86
N GLY A 22 -4.97 0.25 1.95
CA GLY A 22 -5.49 0.29 3.31
C GLY A 22 -6.23 1.58 3.63
N TYR A 23 -7.35 1.47 4.35
CA TYR A 23 -8.11 2.63 4.83
C TYR A 23 -8.22 2.64 6.34
N LEU A 24 -7.63 3.63 6.99
CA LEU A 24 -7.73 3.79 8.44
C LEU A 24 -8.96 4.61 8.77
N TYR A 25 -9.80 4.20 9.72
CA TYR A 25 -10.89 5.01 10.29
C TYR A 25 -10.35 5.94 11.38
N LYS A 26 -11.06 7.05 11.65
CA LYS A 26 -10.67 8.06 12.67
C LYS A 26 -10.46 7.47 14.07
N ASP A 27 -11.11 6.35 14.37
CA ASP A 27 -10.96 5.64 15.63
C ASP A 27 -9.80 4.62 15.64
N GLY A 28 -8.89 4.68 14.67
CA GLY A 28 -7.71 3.83 14.58
C GLY A 28 -7.99 2.41 14.11
N ARG A 29 -9.17 2.13 13.55
CA ARG A 29 -9.50 0.84 12.95
C ARG A 29 -9.09 0.82 11.48
N LEU A 30 -8.19 -0.08 11.10
CA LEU A 30 -7.81 -0.32 9.70
C LEU A 30 -8.86 -1.20 9.02
N GLN A 31 -9.27 -0.81 7.83
CA GLN A 31 -9.97 -1.65 6.87
C GLN A 31 -9.00 -2.04 5.75
N VAL A 32 -9.00 -3.32 5.43
CA VAL A 32 -8.30 -3.85 4.27
C VAL A 32 -9.31 -4.61 3.43
N GLU A 33 -9.40 -4.28 2.15
CA GLU A 33 -10.32 -4.89 1.21
C GLU A 33 -9.62 -5.12 -0.12
N GLN A 34 -9.80 -6.30 -0.70
CA GLN A 34 -9.23 -6.68 -1.98
C GLN A 34 -10.27 -7.39 -2.83
N SER A 35 -10.09 -7.33 -4.16
CA SER A 35 -10.92 -8.12 -5.07
C SER A 35 -10.74 -9.62 -4.84
N MET A 36 -11.69 -10.45 -5.26
CA MET A 36 -11.54 -11.91 -5.15
C MET A 36 -10.32 -12.47 -5.89
N ASN A 37 -9.78 -11.75 -6.89
CA ASN A 37 -8.57 -12.16 -7.60
C ASN A 37 -7.30 -12.01 -6.76
N HIS A 38 -7.36 -11.29 -5.63
CA HIS A 38 -6.25 -11.08 -4.70
C HIS A 38 -6.60 -11.62 -3.30
N GLN A 39 -7.37 -12.71 -3.24
CA GLN A 39 -7.84 -13.26 -1.97
C GLN A 39 -6.68 -13.81 -1.13
N GLN A 40 -5.70 -14.49 -1.74
CA GLN A 40 -4.58 -15.06 -0.99
C GLN A 40 -3.75 -13.95 -0.34
N TYR A 41 -3.58 -12.83 -1.05
CA TYR A 41 -2.94 -11.65 -0.49
C TYR A 41 -3.68 -11.10 0.73
N LEU A 42 -5.01 -10.96 0.65
CA LEU A 42 -5.79 -10.48 1.78
C LEU A 42 -5.78 -11.47 2.96
N GLU A 43 -5.79 -12.77 2.70
CA GLU A 43 -5.65 -13.80 3.72
C GLU A 43 -4.30 -13.72 4.42
N TRP A 44 -3.20 -13.56 3.67
CA TRP A 44 -1.87 -13.35 4.24
C TRP A 44 -1.84 -12.12 5.18
N LEU A 45 -2.39 -10.98 4.74
CA LEU A 45 -2.51 -9.77 5.57
C LEU A 45 -3.35 -10.02 6.84
N TYR A 46 -4.44 -10.77 6.72
CA TYR A 46 -5.29 -11.12 7.86
C TYR A 46 -4.54 -11.98 8.88
N TYR A 47 -3.77 -12.97 8.43
CA TYR A 47 -2.99 -13.84 9.32
C TYR A 47 -1.85 -13.10 10.01
N GLU A 48 -1.13 -12.23 9.29
CA GLU A 48 -0.10 -11.36 9.86
C GLU A 48 -0.67 -10.41 10.94
N LEU A 49 -1.94 -10.02 10.80
CA LEU A 49 -2.63 -9.10 11.71
C LEU A 49 -3.70 -9.80 12.58
N LEU A 50 -3.64 -11.12 12.73
CA LEU A 50 -4.74 -11.91 13.32
C LEU A 50 -5.09 -11.46 14.75
N ASN A 51 -4.09 -11.25 15.59
CA ASN A 51 -4.26 -10.81 16.99
C ASN A 51 -4.80 -9.37 17.11
N LEU A 52 -4.77 -8.61 16.02
CA LEU A 52 -5.28 -7.24 15.90
C LEU A 52 -6.59 -7.18 15.10
N SER A 53 -7.10 -8.30 14.59
CA SER A 53 -8.22 -8.32 13.66
C SER A 53 -9.51 -8.87 14.25
N VAL A 54 -10.64 -8.51 13.63
CA VAL A 54 -11.95 -9.10 13.92
C VAL A 54 -12.16 -10.36 13.07
N LYS A 55 -13.25 -10.43 12.30
CA LYS A 55 -13.55 -11.53 11.38
C LYS A 55 -13.16 -11.16 9.94
N LEU A 56 -12.54 -12.09 9.24
CA LEU A 56 -12.39 -12.07 7.79
C LEU A 56 -13.75 -12.35 7.13
N SER A 57 -14.18 -11.42 6.28
CA SER A 57 -15.40 -11.52 5.48
C SER A 57 -15.04 -11.81 4.02
N LEU A 58 -15.61 -12.87 3.47
CA LEU A 58 -15.43 -13.28 2.07
C LEU A 58 -16.70 -12.97 1.26
N ASN A 59 -16.57 -12.89 -0.07
CA ASN A 59 -17.68 -12.74 -1.02
C ASN A 59 -18.60 -11.53 -0.77
N ILE A 60 -18.02 -10.39 -0.38
CA ILE A 60 -18.77 -9.14 -0.23
C ILE A 60 -19.21 -8.67 -1.61
N LYS A 61 -20.52 -8.76 -1.87
CA LYS A 61 -21.11 -8.32 -3.14
C LYS A 61 -21.31 -6.81 -3.18
N ARG A 62 -20.87 -6.17 -4.25
CA ARG A 62 -21.19 -4.77 -4.59
C ARG A 62 -21.73 -4.69 -6.01
N ILE A 63 -22.85 -3.98 -6.17
CA ILE A 63 -23.45 -3.70 -7.47
C ILE A 63 -23.02 -2.30 -7.89
N HIS A 64 -22.35 -2.18 -9.03
CA HIS A 64 -21.92 -0.88 -9.53
C HIS A 64 -23.15 -0.04 -9.90
N PRO A 65 -23.35 1.16 -9.29
CA PRO A 65 -24.63 1.87 -9.34
C PRO A 65 -25.03 2.32 -10.76
N LYS A 66 -24.06 2.52 -11.66
CA LYS A 66 -24.34 2.96 -13.04
C LYS A 66 -24.44 1.82 -14.06
N THR A 67 -23.80 0.69 -13.81
CA THR A 67 -23.66 -0.38 -14.83
C THR A 67 -24.40 -1.65 -14.43
N GLY A 68 -24.87 -1.76 -13.18
CA GLY A 68 -25.52 -2.95 -12.65
C GLY A 68 -24.58 -4.15 -12.50
N LYS A 69 -23.28 -3.99 -12.79
CA LYS A 69 -22.31 -5.09 -12.72
C LYS A 69 -22.01 -5.47 -11.28
N ASP A 70 -22.08 -6.76 -11.02
CA ASP A 70 -21.63 -7.35 -9.76
C ASP A 70 -20.10 -7.33 -9.67
N SER A 71 -19.61 -7.06 -8.47
CA SER A 71 -18.22 -7.25 -8.06
C SER A 71 -18.18 -7.91 -6.69
N PHE A 72 -17.15 -8.71 -6.47
CA PHE A 72 -16.95 -9.44 -5.23
C PHE A 72 -15.60 -9.08 -4.63
N SER A 73 -15.56 -8.93 -3.31
CA SER A 73 -14.34 -8.65 -2.55
C SER A 73 -14.28 -9.48 -1.27
N CYS A 74 -13.08 -9.55 -0.72
CA CYS A 74 -12.81 -10.02 0.62
C CYS A 74 -12.35 -8.83 1.48
N ARG A 75 -12.69 -8.81 2.78
CA ARG A 75 -12.37 -7.69 3.68
C ARG A 75 -12.22 -8.16 5.12
N PHE A 76 -11.31 -7.53 5.85
CA PHE A 76 -11.33 -7.55 7.31
C PHE A 76 -11.16 -6.14 7.89
N TYR A 77 -11.42 -6.04 9.19
CA TYR A 77 -11.11 -4.86 9.97
C TYR A 77 -10.22 -5.23 11.15
N THR A 78 -9.39 -4.28 11.56
CA THR A 78 -8.65 -4.40 12.82
C THR A 78 -9.47 -3.87 14.01
N LEU A 79 -8.95 -4.09 15.21
CA LEU A 79 -9.36 -3.40 16.42
C LEU A 79 -8.91 -1.92 16.34
N LYS A 80 -9.44 -1.09 17.23
CA LYS A 80 -9.11 0.34 17.34
C LYS A 80 -7.73 0.54 17.98
N CYS A 81 -6.66 0.23 17.24
CA CYS A 81 -5.30 0.16 17.79
C CYS A 81 -4.26 1.00 17.04
N PHE A 82 -4.66 1.71 15.97
CA PHE A 82 -3.76 2.49 15.13
C PHE A 82 -4.08 3.99 15.13
N THR A 83 -4.64 4.53 16.21
CA THR A 83 -5.01 5.96 16.30
C THR A 83 -3.82 6.88 16.03
N THR A 84 -2.63 6.54 16.53
CA THR A 84 -1.41 7.31 16.25
C THR A 84 -1.04 7.34 14.76
N LEU A 85 -1.17 6.21 14.06
CA LEU A 85 -0.97 6.18 12.60
C LEU A 85 -2.03 6.97 11.86
N GLU A 86 -3.26 7.04 12.37
CA GLU A 86 -4.33 7.86 11.81
C GLU A 86 -3.96 9.34 11.84
N GLU A 87 -3.52 9.82 13.00
CA GLU A 87 -3.09 11.22 13.17
C GLU A 87 -1.89 11.59 12.28
N ILE A 88 -1.03 10.61 11.96
CA ILE A 88 0.15 10.80 11.10
C ILE A 88 -0.26 10.82 9.61
N PHE A 89 -0.99 9.79 9.16
CA PHE A 89 -1.28 9.55 7.74
C PHE A 89 -2.59 10.15 7.24
N TYR A 90 -3.44 10.72 8.10
CA TYR A 90 -4.66 11.41 7.69
C TYR A 90 -4.69 12.84 8.23
N LYS A 91 -5.06 13.78 7.36
CA LYS A 91 -5.20 15.21 7.70
C LYS A 91 -6.53 15.75 7.21
N ASN A 92 -7.10 16.70 7.95
CA ASN A 92 -8.20 17.52 7.44
C ASN A 92 -7.58 18.69 6.67
N LEU A 93 -7.57 18.59 5.35
CA LEU A 93 -7.04 19.62 4.48
C LEU A 93 -8.18 20.51 3.96
N ASN A 94 -7.87 21.77 3.64
CA ASN A 94 -8.74 22.68 2.87
C ASN A 94 -10.16 22.91 3.42
N ASN A 95 -10.35 23.00 4.74
CA ASN A 95 -11.68 23.13 5.37
C ASN A 95 -12.67 22.02 4.97
N GLU A 96 -12.18 20.89 4.45
CA GLU A 96 -13.03 19.78 4.06
C GLU A 96 -13.56 19.07 5.32
N LYS A 97 -14.84 18.67 5.26
CA LYS A 97 -15.44 17.78 6.27
C LYS A 97 -14.83 16.36 6.22
N LYS A 98 -14.01 16.07 5.21
CA LYS A 98 -13.42 14.76 4.95
C LYS A 98 -11.91 14.82 5.16
N ARG A 99 -11.40 13.83 5.89
CA ARG A 99 -9.97 13.60 6.04
C ARG A 99 -9.38 12.96 4.80
N THR A 100 -8.19 13.40 4.46
CA THR A 100 -7.43 12.96 3.29
C THR A 100 -6.19 12.22 3.76
N LYS A 101 -5.91 11.08 3.12
CA LYS A 101 -4.69 10.31 3.34
C LYS A 101 -3.51 11.09 2.75
N VAL A 102 -2.40 11.18 3.48
CA VAL A 102 -1.23 11.98 3.11
C VAL A 102 0.07 11.18 3.23
N GLY A 103 1.10 11.60 2.50
CA GLY A 103 2.48 11.19 2.76
C GLY A 103 3.08 12.06 3.89
N PRO A 104 3.24 11.56 5.13
CA PRO A 104 3.71 12.38 6.25
C PRO A 104 5.14 12.87 6.06
N ILE A 105 5.48 14.06 6.56
CA ILE A 105 6.82 14.66 6.37
C ILE A 105 7.96 13.79 6.92
N GLN A 106 7.70 12.97 7.93
CA GLN A 106 8.64 12.01 8.51
C GLN A 106 8.58 10.61 7.86
N ILE A 107 8.09 10.47 6.62
CA ILE A 107 7.84 9.16 6.00
C ILE A 107 9.07 8.24 5.97
N GLU A 108 10.28 8.81 5.93
CA GLU A 108 11.56 8.09 6.05
C GLU A 108 11.64 7.19 7.30
N GLN A 109 10.98 7.55 8.39
CA GLN A 109 11.01 6.81 9.65
C GLN A 109 10.05 5.61 9.65
N PHE A 110 9.14 5.55 8.67
CA PHE A 110 8.08 4.54 8.63
C PHE A 110 8.26 3.53 7.51
N VAL A 111 9.05 3.84 6.47
CA VAL A 111 9.30 2.93 5.36
C VAL A 111 10.46 1.98 5.68
N ASP A 112 10.21 0.70 5.48
CA ASP A 112 11.20 -0.37 5.57
C ASP A 112 10.95 -1.38 4.41
N PRO A 113 11.76 -2.45 4.28
CA PRO A 113 11.57 -3.43 3.21
C PRO A 113 10.17 -4.05 3.16
N VAL A 114 9.53 -4.30 4.31
CA VAL A 114 8.18 -4.89 4.38
C VAL A 114 7.13 -3.88 3.94
N ALA A 115 7.21 -2.65 4.43
CA ALA A 115 6.30 -1.57 4.03
C ALA A 115 6.38 -1.29 2.53
N LEU A 116 7.60 -1.26 1.96
CA LEU A 116 7.80 -1.07 0.52
C LEU A 116 7.23 -2.24 -0.29
N ALA A 117 7.40 -3.48 0.18
CA ALA A 117 6.86 -4.66 -0.49
C ALA A 117 5.33 -4.66 -0.49
N VAL A 118 4.68 -4.36 0.64
CA VAL A 118 3.22 -4.26 0.74
C VAL A 118 2.69 -3.12 -0.14
N TRP A 119 3.33 -1.95 -0.12
CA TRP A 119 2.95 -0.85 -1.00
C TRP A 119 3.07 -1.22 -2.49
N PHE A 120 4.13 -1.94 -2.87
CA PHE A 120 4.28 -2.46 -4.23
C PHE A 120 3.22 -3.52 -4.59
N MET A 121 2.85 -4.40 -3.66
CA MET A 121 1.80 -5.38 -3.89
C MET A 121 0.44 -4.71 -4.11
N ASP A 122 0.14 -3.63 -3.39
CA ASP A 122 -1.09 -2.85 -3.60
C ASP A 122 -1.04 -2.12 -4.96
N ASP A 123 -0.10 -1.20 -5.13
CA ASP A 123 -0.14 -0.18 -6.20
C ASP A 123 0.89 -0.39 -7.32
N GLY A 124 1.72 -1.42 -7.21
CA GLY A 124 2.84 -1.66 -8.12
C GLY A 124 2.56 -2.62 -9.26
N GLY A 125 3.54 -2.70 -10.15
CA GLY A 125 3.56 -3.65 -11.27
C GLY A 125 4.79 -3.51 -12.15
N LYS A 126 4.86 -4.35 -13.17
CA LYS A 126 5.91 -4.31 -14.19
C LYS A 126 5.71 -3.14 -15.13
N ALA A 127 6.78 -2.43 -15.47
CA ALA A 127 6.72 -1.41 -16.51
C ALA A 127 6.58 -2.06 -17.90
N GLN A 128 5.60 -1.61 -18.70
CA GLN A 128 5.24 -2.27 -19.96
C GLN A 128 6.35 -2.26 -21.03
N ASN A 129 7.18 -1.22 -21.06
CA ASN A 129 8.16 -1.01 -22.15
C ASN A 129 9.62 -1.27 -21.74
N THR A 130 9.86 -1.72 -20.51
CA THR A 130 11.22 -1.94 -19.99
C THR A 130 11.26 -3.25 -19.21
N ARG A 131 12.00 -4.25 -19.71
CA ARG A 131 12.00 -5.62 -19.15
C ARG A 131 12.38 -5.65 -17.67
N ARG A 132 13.40 -4.88 -17.26
CA ARG A 132 13.88 -4.77 -15.89
C ARG A 132 13.44 -3.42 -15.32
N ALA A 133 12.15 -3.22 -15.12
CA ALA A 133 11.65 -2.03 -14.47
C ALA A 133 10.28 -2.30 -13.85
N ALA A 134 10.02 -1.56 -12.78
CA ALA A 134 8.76 -1.61 -12.07
C ALA A 134 8.18 -0.20 -11.95
N TYR A 135 6.92 -0.13 -11.57
CA TYR A 135 6.31 1.11 -11.13
C TYR A 135 5.52 0.88 -9.85
N ILE A 136 5.26 1.97 -9.12
CA ILE A 136 4.23 2.06 -8.08
C ILE A 136 3.34 3.24 -8.45
N ASN A 137 2.02 3.04 -8.45
CA ASN A 137 1.08 4.13 -8.69
C ASN A 137 1.24 5.21 -7.61
N ALA A 138 1.35 6.47 -8.04
CA ALA A 138 1.57 7.60 -7.15
C ALA A 138 0.52 8.71 -7.37
N THR A 139 -0.60 8.37 -8.02
CA THR A 139 -1.62 9.33 -8.47
C THR A 139 -2.38 9.94 -7.30
N SER A 140 -2.58 9.17 -6.22
CA SER A 140 -3.25 9.62 -5.00
C SER A 140 -2.46 10.71 -4.25
N PHE A 141 -1.15 10.81 -4.49
CA PHE A 141 -0.28 11.77 -3.83
C PHE A 141 -0.17 13.09 -4.59
N THR A 142 -0.20 14.18 -3.84
CA THR A 142 0.13 15.53 -4.33
C THR A 142 1.57 15.61 -4.84
N SER A 143 1.91 16.67 -5.57
CA SER A 143 3.26 16.83 -6.11
C SER A 143 4.33 16.92 -5.02
N SER A 144 4.04 17.58 -3.88
CA SER A 144 4.97 17.69 -2.76
C SER A 144 5.16 16.34 -2.06
N GLU A 145 4.08 15.61 -1.81
CA GLU A 145 4.14 14.26 -1.25
C GLU A 145 4.91 13.29 -2.15
N ARG A 146 4.75 13.40 -3.47
CA ARG A 146 5.54 12.59 -4.41
C ARG A 146 7.03 12.85 -4.30
N VAL A 147 7.44 14.11 -4.24
CA VAL A 147 8.85 14.48 -4.06
C VAL A 147 9.38 13.98 -2.71
N LEU A 148 8.58 14.08 -1.66
CA LEU A 148 8.94 13.59 -0.33
C LEU A 148 9.15 12.07 -0.32
N LEU A 149 8.20 11.30 -0.84
CA LEU A 149 8.28 9.84 -0.95
C LEU A 149 9.46 9.40 -1.83
N GLN A 150 9.71 10.09 -2.94
CA GLN A 150 10.88 9.84 -3.79
C GLN A 150 12.19 9.99 -3.01
N LYS A 151 12.34 11.09 -2.26
CA LYS A 151 13.53 11.32 -1.43
C LYS A 151 13.66 10.27 -0.34
N ALA A 152 12.54 9.92 0.31
CA ALA A 152 12.55 8.93 1.38
C ALA A 152 13.01 7.56 0.92
N VAL A 153 12.48 7.07 -0.20
CA VAL A 153 12.89 5.80 -0.81
C VAL A 153 14.37 5.83 -1.21
N GLN A 154 14.84 6.95 -1.75
CA GLN A 154 16.25 7.12 -2.10
C GLN A 154 17.15 7.15 -0.85
N ASN A 155 16.74 7.80 0.24
CA ASN A 155 17.55 7.94 1.45
C ASN A 155 17.60 6.63 2.25
N VAL A 156 16.47 5.96 2.43
CA VAL A 156 16.36 4.74 3.24
C VAL A 156 16.95 3.54 2.51
N PHE A 157 16.66 3.40 1.21
CA PHE A 157 17.03 2.21 0.47
C PHE A 157 18.16 2.45 -0.53
N GLY A 158 18.53 3.70 -0.83
CA GLY A 158 19.42 3.98 -1.96
C GLY A 158 18.80 3.56 -3.31
N LEU A 159 17.48 3.63 -3.43
CA LEU A 159 16.73 3.27 -4.64
C LEU A 159 16.39 4.52 -5.46
N LYS A 160 16.86 4.55 -6.70
CA LYS A 160 16.44 5.60 -7.63
C LYS A 160 15.02 5.31 -8.10
N ILE A 161 14.09 6.22 -7.83
CA ILE A 161 12.76 6.22 -8.43
C ILE A 161 12.52 7.57 -9.12
N ASN A 162 11.84 7.57 -10.26
CA ASN A 162 11.52 8.77 -11.03
C ASN A 162 10.01 9.02 -10.99
N ILE A 163 9.59 10.26 -10.75
CA ILE A 163 8.17 10.64 -10.88
C ILE A 163 7.87 10.80 -12.38
N GLN A 164 7.01 9.95 -12.92
CA GLN A 164 6.63 9.97 -14.35
C GLN A 164 5.12 10.10 -14.53
N LYS A 165 4.69 10.76 -15.60
CA LYS A 165 3.28 10.77 -16.01
C LYS A 165 2.89 9.39 -16.53
N ALA A 166 1.72 8.90 -16.15
CA ALA A 166 1.23 7.56 -16.49
C ALA A 166 0.19 7.54 -17.64
N GLY A 167 0.15 8.60 -18.45
CA GLY A 167 -0.68 8.69 -19.66
C GLY A 167 -2.01 9.45 -19.48
N GLY A 168 -2.65 9.37 -18.32
CA GLY A 168 -3.88 10.14 -18.03
C GLY A 168 -3.64 11.54 -17.47
N ASN A 169 -4.70 12.37 -17.45
CA ASN A 169 -4.68 13.67 -16.77
C ASN A 169 -4.37 13.48 -15.29
N ASN A 170 -3.30 14.11 -14.81
CA ASN A 170 -2.82 14.05 -13.43
C ASN A 170 -2.53 12.63 -12.89
N GLN A 171 -2.26 11.65 -13.76
CA GLN A 171 -1.81 10.33 -13.32
C GLN A 171 -0.29 10.27 -13.26
N TYR A 172 0.24 9.73 -12.16
CA TYR A 172 1.66 9.66 -11.90
C TYR A 172 2.06 8.30 -11.35
N ASN A 173 3.26 7.87 -11.71
CA ASN A 173 3.91 6.68 -11.18
C ASN A 173 5.27 7.05 -10.59
N PHE A 174 5.67 6.34 -9.54
CA PHE A 174 7.07 6.15 -9.21
C PHE A 174 7.63 5.07 -10.11
N TYR A 175 8.38 5.46 -11.13
CA TYR A 175 9.07 4.56 -12.04
C TYR A 175 10.41 4.13 -11.45
N ILE A 176 10.61 2.82 -11.30
CA ILE A 176 11.86 2.21 -10.86
C ILE A 176 12.62 1.80 -12.13
N PRO A 177 13.69 2.51 -12.51
CA PRO A 177 14.44 2.25 -13.73
C PRO A 177 15.27 0.97 -13.60
N ALA A 178 15.74 0.46 -14.75
CA ALA A 178 16.59 -0.74 -14.81
C ALA A 178 17.85 -0.66 -13.94
N SER A 179 18.42 0.52 -13.76
CA SER A 179 19.58 0.75 -12.90
C SER A 179 19.31 0.51 -11.41
N SER A 180 18.04 0.46 -10.98
CA SER A 180 17.66 0.22 -9.57
C SER A 180 16.70 -0.95 -9.40
N TYR A 181 16.31 -1.61 -10.49
CA TYR A 181 15.34 -2.70 -10.46
C TYR A 181 15.84 -3.93 -9.70
N GLU A 182 17.12 -4.30 -9.85
CA GLU A 182 17.69 -5.46 -9.15
C GLU A 182 17.68 -5.25 -7.63
N LYS A 183 18.22 -4.12 -7.18
CA LYS A 183 18.16 -3.69 -5.78
C LYS A 183 16.73 -3.61 -5.24
N PHE A 184 15.80 -3.11 -6.05
CA PHE A 184 14.39 -3.06 -5.68
C PHE A 184 13.85 -4.47 -5.45
N CYS A 185 14.14 -5.41 -6.36
CA CYS A 185 13.75 -6.81 -6.21
C CYS A 185 14.35 -7.44 -4.95
N GLU A 186 15.64 -7.24 -4.66
CA GLU A 186 16.28 -7.73 -3.44
C GLU A 186 15.54 -7.28 -2.16
N ILE A 187 15.03 -6.05 -2.16
CA ILE A 187 14.30 -5.49 -1.01
C ILE A 187 12.89 -6.09 -0.88
N VAL A 188 12.13 -6.20 -1.98
CA VAL A 188 10.72 -6.59 -1.91
C VAL A 188 10.46 -8.10 -2.02
N LEU A 189 11.32 -8.84 -2.74
CA LEU A 189 11.16 -10.27 -2.99
C LEU A 189 10.98 -11.11 -1.71
N PRO A 190 11.73 -10.90 -0.61
CA PRO A 190 11.56 -11.70 0.59
C PRO A 190 10.14 -11.68 1.15
N THR A 191 9.42 -10.56 1.01
CA THR A 191 8.02 -10.46 1.45
C THR A 191 7.08 -10.92 0.34
N VAL A 192 7.28 -10.49 -0.91
CA VAL A 192 6.39 -10.85 -2.04
C VAL A 192 6.32 -12.36 -2.26
N LEU A 193 7.42 -13.10 -2.07
CA LEU A 193 7.44 -14.56 -2.26
C LEU A 193 6.63 -15.33 -1.21
N LEU A 194 6.23 -14.70 -0.10
CA LEU A 194 5.28 -15.29 0.85
C LEU A 194 3.85 -15.33 0.29
N ILE A 195 3.59 -14.59 -0.79
CA ILE A 195 2.28 -14.45 -1.44
C ILE A 195 2.45 -14.72 -2.94
N PRO A 196 2.51 -16.00 -3.37
CA PRO A 196 2.74 -16.35 -4.77
C PRO A 196 1.78 -15.67 -5.77
N GLU A 197 0.52 -15.43 -5.34
CA GLU A 197 -0.50 -14.69 -6.08
C GLU A 197 -0.05 -13.27 -6.51
N MET A 198 0.88 -12.64 -5.78
CA MET A 198 1.38 -11.28 -6.07
C MET A 198 2.70 -11.26 -6.85
N ALA A 199 3.37 -12.40 -7.00
CA ALA A 199 4.68 -12.49 -7.64
C ALA A 199 4.66 -12.03 -9.12
N TYR A 200 3.53 -12.20 -9.81
CA TYR A 200 3.38 -11.77 -11.21
C TYR A 200 3.63 -10.26 -11.40
N LYS A 201 3.47 -9.44 -10.35
CA LYS A 201 3.71 -7.99 -10.41
C LYS A 201 5.17 -7.64 -10.71
N LEU A 202 6.12 -8.50 -10.35
CA LEU A 202 7.54 -8.31 -10.70
C LEU A 202 7.83 -8.73 -12.14
N GLY A 203 6.92 -9.45 -12.79
CA GLY A 203 7.09 -10.05 -14.11
C GLY A 203 7.67 -11.46 -14.06
N ASN A 204 7.45 -12.21 -15.13
CA ASN A 204 8.11 -13.51 -15.32
C ASN A 204 9.57 -13.27 -15.71
N ASN A 205 10.49 -13.99 -15.04
CA ASN A 205 11.89 -14.07 -15.45
C ASN A 205 12.02 -14.76 -16.82
#